data_AF-I7J267-F1
#
_entry.id   AF-I7J267-F1
#
_cell.length_a   1.000
_cell.length_b   1.000
_cell.length_c   1.000
_cell.angle_alpha   90.00
_cell.angle_beta   90.00
_cell.angle_gamma   90.00
#
_symmetry.space_group_name_H-M   'P 1'
#
loop_
_entity.id
_entity.type
_entity.pdbx_description
1 polymer ?
#
loop_
_entity_poly.entity_id
_entity_poly.type
_entity_poly.pdbx_seq_one_letter_code
_entity_poly.pdbx_strand_id
1 'polypeptide(L)'
;MQVALDETSMIELIDQVMKKRGYVPEEQIVGRTINVQEFAKKYCKPHGQAWVKRNILYVFKPDWVSNIHPGRGGKMTIFEYPAAIWMNEHRKEIDWDAK
;
A
#
# COMPACT_ATOMS: atom_id res chain seq x y z
N MET A 1 -28.09 24.06 -26.61
CA MET A 1 -28.54 23.77 -25.23
C MET A 1 -27.29 23.66 -24.36
N GLN A 2 -26.92 24.75 -23.68
CA GLN A 2 -25.85 24.71 -22.68
C GLN A 2 -26.50 24.28 -21.36
N VAL A 3 -26.16 23.10 -20.87
CA VAL A 3 -26.57 22.65 -19.54
C VAL A 3 -25.66 23.39 -18.57
N ALA A 4 -26.19 24.41 -17.90
CA ALA A 4 -25.51 25.04 -16.78
C ALA A 4 -25.57 24.07 -15.60
N LEU A 5 -24.51 23.28 -15.43
CA LEU A 5 -24.32 22.51 -14.20
C LEU A 5 -23.87 23.48 -13.12
N ASP A 6 -24.55 23.48 -11.98
CA ASP A 6 -24.05 24.18 -10.80
C ASP A 6 -22.80 23.46 -10.28
N GLU A 7 -21.99 24.20 -9.53
CA GLU A 7 -20.68 23.75 -9.03
C GLU A 7 -20.80 22.46 -8.20
N THR A 8 -21.88 22.31 -7.44
CA THR A 8 -22.16 21.11 -6.63
C THR A 8 -22.35 19.88 -7.51
N SER A 9 -23.20 19.99 -8.52
CA SER A 9 -23.46 18.92 -9.49
C SER A 9 -22.19 18.51 -10.24
N MET A 10 -21.29 19.45 -10.49
CA MET A 10 -20.01 19.18 -11.14
C MET A 10 -19.06 18.39 -10.24
N ILE A 11 -18.96 18.77 -8.96
CA ILE A 11 -18.16 18.07 -7.95
C ILE A 11 -18.63 16.62 -7.80
N GLU A 12 -19.94 16.40 -7.67
CA GLU A 12 -20.50 15.05 -7.52
C GLU A 12 -20.19 14.16 -8.75
N LEU A 13 -20.27 14.73 -9.94
CA LEU A 13 -19.98 14.01 -11.18
C LEU A 13 -18.49 13.64 -11.29
N ILE A 14 -17.61 14.56 -10.89
CA ILE A 14 -16.16 14.31 -10.80
C ILE A 14 -15.88 13.19 -9.79
N ASP A 15 -16.46 13.27 -8.59
CA ASP A 15 -16.27 12.24 -7.55
C ASP A 15 -16.73 10.85 -8.01
N GLN A 16 -17.85 10.77 -8.73
CA GLN A 16 -18.33 9.52 -9.30
C GLN A 16 -17.36 8.96 -10.35
N VAL A 17 -16.84 9.80 -11.25
CA VAL A 17 -15.85 9.37 -12.26
C VAL A 17 -14.54 8.93 -11.61
N MET A 18 -14.08 9.68 -10.61
CA MET A 18 -12.87 9.39 -9.86
C MET A 18 -12.97 8.03 -9.14
N LYS A 19 -14.07 7.80 -8.40
CA LYS A 19 -14.35 6.50 -7.75
C LYS A 19 -14.42 5.36 -8.76
N LYS A 20 -15.11 5.56 -9.89
CA LYS A 20 -15.24 4.53 -10.95
C LYS A 20 -13.88 4.13 -11.54
N ARG A 21 -12.93 5.06 -11.58
CA ARG A 21 -11.55 4.83 -12.06
C ARG A 21 -10.60 4.36 -10.96
N GLY A 22 -11.08 4.17 -9.73
CA GLY A 22 -10.29 3.68 -8.61
C GLY A 22 -9.47 4.75 -7.89
N TYR A 23 -9.72 6.03 -8.14
CA TYR A 23 -9.14 7.11 -7.35
C TYR A 23 -9.89 7.21 -6.02
N VAL A 24 -9.13 7.29 -4.95
CA VAL A 24 -9.62 7.48 -3.58
C VAL A 24 -8.97 8.76 -3.02
N PRO A 25 -9.70 9.55 -2.20
CA PRO A 25 -9.12 10.70 -1.52
C PRO A 25 -7.86 10.30 -0.76
N GLU A 26 -6.85 11.16 -0.76
CA GLU A 26 -5.56 10.91 -0.09
C GLU A 26 -5.74 10.55 1.39
N GLU A 27 -6.68 11.21 2.06
CA GLU A 27 -7.10 10.97 3.44
C GLU A 27 -7.61 9.53 3.69
N GLN A 28 -8.16 8.85 2.67
CA GLN A 28 -8.60 7.46 2.78
C GLN A 28 -7.46 6.45 2.54
N ILE A 29 -6.33 6.91 1.98
CA ILE A 29 -5.14 6.09 1.76
C ILE A 29 -4.27 6.10 3.03
N VAL A 30 -4.19 7.26 3.69
CA VAL A 30 -3.48 7.43 4.97
C VAL A 30 -4.22 6.70 6.08
N GLY A 31 -3.56 5.73 6.71
CA GLY A 31 -4.14 4.90 7.78
C GLY A 31 -4.65 3.53 7.33
N ARG A 32 -4.66 3.23 6.02
CA ARG A 32 -4.93 1.86 5.56
C ARG A 32 -3.79 0.92 5.98
N THR A 33 -4.16 -0.14 6.66
CA THR A 33 -3.24 -1.20 7.08
C THR A 33 -3.50 -2.50 6.35
N ILE A 34 -2.44 -3.21 5.99
CA ILE A 34 -2.50 -4.52 5.35
C ILE A 34 -1.63 -5.53 6.09
N ASN A 35 -1.86 -6.81 5.84
CA ASN A 35 -0.99 -7.88 6.35
C ASN A 35 0.15 -8.18 5.36
N VAL A 36 1.14 -8.96 5.80
CA VAL A 36 2.32 -9.32 4.99
C VAL A 36 1.99 -10.14 3.75
N GLN A 37 0.88 -10.89 3.75
CA GLN A 37 0.42 -11.63 2.57
C GLN A 37 -0.08 -10.70 1.48
N GLU A 38 -0.90 -9.73 1.86
CA GLU A 38 -1.43 -8.69 0.97
C GLU A 38 -0.30 -7.85 0.41
N PHE A 39 0.65 -7.46 1.27
CA PHE A 39 1.84 -6.71 0.85
C PHE A 39 2.67 -7.50 -0.18
N ALA A 40 2.97 -8.77 0.09
CA ALA A 40 3.71 -9.63 -0.84
C ALA A 40 2.99 -9.74 -2.19
N LYS A 41 1.68 -9.96 -2.17
CA LYS A 41 0.87 -10.08 -3.39
C LYS A 41 0.81 -8.79 -4.20
N LYS A 42 0.84 -7.62 -3.56
CA LYS A 42 0.71 -6.32 -4.22
C LYS A 42 2.05 -5.77 -4.72
N TYR A 43 3.08 -5.85 -3.90
CA TYR A 43 4.35 -5.16 -4.15
C TYR A 43 5.52 -6.08 -4.49
N CYS A 44 5.43 -7.38 -4.17
CA CYS A 44 6.58 -8.28 -4.22
C CYS A 44 6.36 -9.54 -5.05
N LYS A 45 5.48 -9.55 -6.05
CA LYS A 45 5.31 -10.73 -6.92
C LYS A 45 6.63 -11.06 -7.66
N PRO A 46 6.97 -12.36 -7.82
CA PRO A 46 6.21 -13.57 -7.46
C PRO A 46 6.41 -14.07 -6.02
N HIS A 47 7.10 -13.31 -5.17
CA HIS A 47 7.54 -13.76 -3.85
C HIS A 47 6.42 -13.82 -2.80
N GLY A 48 6.57 -14.75 -1.86
CA GLY A 48 5.65 -14.96 -0.75
C GLY A 48 6.08 -14.26 0.55
N GLN A 49 5.28 -14.45 1.61
CA GLN A 49 5.48 -13.79 2.91
C GLN A 49 6.87 -14.05 3.53
N ALA A 50 7.38 -15.29 3.42
CA ALA A 50 8.66 -15.67 4.01
C ALA A 50 9.82 -14.90 3.37
N TRP A 51 9.78 -14.73 2.05
CA TRP A 51 10.77 -13.98 1.29
C TRP A 51 10.72 -12.49 1.65
N VAL A 52 9.51 -11.90 1.72
CA VAL A 52 9.34 -10.49 2.13
C VAL A 52 9.91 -10.26 3.53
N LYS A 53 9.64 -11.16 4.48
CA LYS A 53 10.20 -11.05 5.83
C LYS A 53 11.74 -11.08 5.80
N ARG A 54 12.32 -12.06 5.11
CA ARG A 54 13.77 -12.26 5.06
C ARG A 54 14.49 -11.11 4.34
N ASN A 55 14.01 -10.70 3.18
CA ASN A 55 14.74 -9.83 2.27
C ASN A 55 14.33 -8.36 2.35
N ILE A 56 13.16 -8.06 2.93
CA ILE A 56 12.69 -6.68 3.11
C ILE A 56 12.59 -6.35 4.61
N LEU A 57 11.70 -7.00 5.35
CA LEU A 57 11.35 -6.55 6.70
C LEU A 57 12.51 -6.69 7.71
N TYR A 58 13.21 -7.81 7.69
CA TYR A 58 14.30 -8.08 8.65
C TYR A 58 15.61 -7.38 8.28
N VAL A 59 15.84 -7.14 6.99
CA VAL A 59 17.03 -6.47 6.47
C VAL A 59 16.92 -4.97 6.67
N PHE A 60 15.85 -4.36 6.17
CA PHE A 60 15.71 -2.90 6.17
C PHE A 60 15.07 -2.35 7.43
N LYS A 61 14.41 -3.21 8.24
CA LYS A 61 13.75 -2.84 9.51
C LYS A 61 12.91 -1.57 9.39
N PRO A 62 11.96 -1.53 8.44
CA PRO A 62 11.19 -0.33 8.13
C PRO A 62 10.33 0.15 9.30
N ASP A 63 10.18 1.47 9.39
CA ASP A 63 9.31 2.15 10.37
C ASP A 63 7.81 2.03 10.04
N TRP A 64 7.47 1.71 8.79
CA TRP A 64 6.11 1.48 8.32
C TRP A 64 5.54 0.08 8.65
N VAL A 65 6.25 -0.71 9.46
CA VAL A 65 5.75 -1.99 10.00
C VAL A 65 5.71 -1.97 11.51
N SER A 66 4.53 -2.26 12.06
CA SER A 66 4.41 -2.54 13.50
C SER A 66 4.68 -4.01 13.77
N ASN A 67 5.39 -4.27 14.88
CA ASN A 67 5.63 -5.61 15.40
C ASN A 67 6.28 -6.56 14.35
N ILE A 68 7.46 -6.17 13.84
CA ILE A 68 8.22 -6.94 12.83
C ILE A 68 8.52 -8.38 13.29
N HIS A 69 8.66 -8.60 14.60
CA HIS A 69 8.85 -9.91 15.21
C HIS A 69 7.67 -10.27 16.12
N PRO A 70 6.50 -10.63 15.55
CA PRO A 70 5.36 -10.99 16.37
C PRO A 70 5.66 -12.27 17.16
N GLY A 71 5.52 -12.20 18.48
CA GLY A 71 5.51 -13.38 19.35
C GLY A 71 4.30 -14.28 19.07
N ARG A 72 4.14 -15.34 19.87
CA ARG A 72 2.99 -16.26 19.75
C ARG A 72 1.66 -15.49 19.92
N GLY A 73 0.82 -15.48 18.88
CA GLY A 73 -0.45 -14.74 18.86
C GLY A 73 -0.32 -13.26 18.49
N GLY A 74 0.89 -12.74 18.30
CA GLY A 74 1.12 -11.37 17.85
C GLY A 74 0.74 -11.19 16.38
N LYS A 75 0.14 -10.05 16.06
CA LYS A 75 -0.11 -9.64 14.68
C LYS A 75 0.94 -8.61 14.24
N MET A 76 1.39 -8.76 13.01
CA MET A 76 2.20 -7.78 12.29
C MET A 76 1.27 -6.95 11.41
N THR A 77 1.46 -5.64 11.40
CA THR A 77 0.64 -4.71 10.62
C THR A 77 1.53 -3.82 9.78
N ILE A 78 1.23 -3.72 8.48
CA ILE A 78 1.94 -2.89 7.52
C ILE A 78 1.08 -1.67 7.20
N PHE A 79 1.63 -0.47 7.34
CA PHE A 79 0.97 0.77 6.90
C PHE A 79 1.18 0.92 5.39
N GLU A 80 0.11 0.76 4.61
CA GLU A 80 0.23 0.52 3.16
C GLU A 80 0.81 1.72 2.41
N TYR A 81 0.38 2.94 2.74
CA TYR A 81 0.86 4.16 2.08
C TYR A 81 2.37 4.37 2.20
N PRO A 82 2.96 4.45 3.42
CA PRO A 82 4.41 4.62 3.53
C PRO A 82 5.18 3.39 2.99
N ALA A 83 4.62 2.18 3.10
CA ALA A 83 5.22 1.00 2.50
C ALA A 83 5.29 1.08 0.96
N ALA A 84 4.27 1.65 0.32
CA ALA A 84 4.23 1.83 -1.13
C ALA A 84 5.28 2.83 -1.62
N ILE A 85 5.44 3.96 -0.91
CA ILE A 85 6.47 4.96 -1.18
C ILE A 85 7.85 4.31 -1.06
N TRP A 86 8.11 3.65 0.06
CA TRP A 86 9.38 2.99 0.32
C TRP A 86 9.72 1.94 -0.75
N MET A 87 8.74 1.12 -1.15
CA MET A 87 8.94 0.12 -2.21
C MET A 87 9.29 0.73 -3.57
N ASN A 88 8.83 1.95 -3.87
CA ASN A 88 9.17 2.64 -5.11
C ASN A 88 10.60 3.20 -5.06
N GLU A 89 10.99 3.77 -3.92
CA GLU A 89 12.31 4.37 -3.70
C GLU A 89 13.43 3.32 -3.65
N HIS A 90 13.20 2.24 -2.88
CA HIS A 90 14.21 1.23 -2.60
C HIS A 90 14.14 0.02 -3.53
N ARG A 91 13.31 0.06 -4.59
CA ARG A 91 13.09 -1.08 -5.49
C ARG A 91 14.37 -1.71 -6.05
N LYS A 92 15.38 -0.87 -6.30
CA LYS A 92 16.67 -1.28 -6.90
C LYS A 92 17.65 -1.86 -5.87
N GLU A 93 17.43 -1.59 -4.59
CA GLU A 93 18.30 -2.06 -3.49
C GLU A 93 17.93 -3.47 -3.05
N ILE A 94 16.71 -3.90 -3.36
CA ILE A 94 16.21 -5.24 -3.03
C ILE A 94 16.83 -6.26 -3.99
N ASP A 95 17.46 -7.29 -3.43
CA ASP A 95 17.86 -8.47 -4.18
C ASP A 95 16.63 -9.34 -4.48
N TRP A 96 16.01 -9.11 -5.64
CA TRP A 96 14.82 -9.81 -6.11
C TRP A 96 15.07 -11.29 -6.43
N ASP A 97 16.31 -11.70 -6.68
CA ASP A 97 16.64 -13.07 -7.07
C ASP A 97 17.07 -13.96 -5.89
N ALA A 98 17.06 -13.40 -4.67
CA ALA A 98 17.36 -14.12 -3.43
C ALA A 98 16.45 -15.35 -3.24
N LYS A 99 17.05 -16.52 -2.96
CA LYS A 99 16.37 -17.82 -2.78
C LYS A 99 16.23 -18.22 -1.31
#